data_AF-A0A0A3ALX2-F1
#
_entry.id   AF-A0A0A3ALX2-F1
#
_cell.length_a   1.000
_cell.length_b   1.000
_cell.length_c   1.000
_cell.angle_alpha   90.00
_cell.angle_beta   90.00
_cell.angle_gamma   90.00
#
_symmetry.space_group_name_H-M   'P 1'
#
loop_
_entity.id
_entity.type
_entity.pdbx_description
1 polymer ?
#
loop_
_entity_poly.entity_id
_entity_poly.type
_entity_poly.pdbx_seq_one_letter_code
_entity_poly.pdbx_strand_id
1 'polypeptide(L)'
;MSLNTYAKFVPNVFLAKCAEPHQRGDIVMLTSKYGKETEVEIYNLVKQRDDFYFYSFVRCDGLNRQTYALKKAAHYQTVADNAQTRSEQYCEAANEGREFLSLGEPIKVGHHSERRHRTLIERNAKRMDKAVEEMQKAEHYEEKIPYWLERADVIDLSMPESLAYFQFELAKAKENHQDLKDNPEKREHSYSLTYAKKKVNELAKKVELAQRLWG
;
A
#
# COMPACT_ATOMS: atom_id res chain seq x y z
N MET A 1 4.95 -20.16 -29.64
CA MET A 1 5.37 -18.88 -29.04
C MET A 1 5.83 -19.16 -27.63
N SER A 2 7.11 -18.98 -27.35
CA SER A 2 7.60 -19.03 -25.96
C SER A 2 6.96 -17.87 -25.19
N LEU A 3 6.20 -18.20 -24.13
CA LEU A 3 5.58 -17.20 -23.27
C LEU A 3 6.66 -16.57 -22.39
N ASN A 4 6.82 -15.25 -22.46
CA ASN A 4 7.71 -14.53 -21.56
C ASN A 4 7.05 -14.46 -20.17
N THR A 5 7.84 -14.69 -19.12
CA THR A 5 7.32 -14.85 -17.75
C THR A 5 8.06 -13.97 -16.76
N TYR A 6 7.53 -13.86 -15.54
CA TYR A 6 8.20 -13.14 -14.46
C TYR A 6 9.20 -14.04 -13.73
N ALA A 7 10.41 -13.54 -13.49
CA ALA A 7 11.40 -14.19 -12.63
C ALA A 7 11.75 -13.32 -11.43
N LYS A 8 11.76 -13.91 -10.22
CA LYS A 8 12.13 -13.18 -9.01
C LYS A 8 13.63 -12.87 -9.02
N PHE A 9 14.01 -11.64 -8.65
CA PHE A 9 15.41 -11.23 -8.55
C PHE A 9 15.82 -10.87 -7.13
N VAL A 10 15.24 -9.79 -6.60
CA VAL A 10 15.44 -9.34 -5.20
C VAL A 10 14.06 -9.01 -4.59
N PRO A 11 13.93 -8.76 -3.28
CA PRO A 11 12.65 -8.38 -2.68
C PRO A 11 11.97 -7.25 -3.47
N ASN A 12 10.67 -7.41 -3.72
CA ASN A 12 9.83 -6.50 -4.53
C ASN A 12 10.24 -6.26 -6.01
N VAL A 13 11.34 -6.82 -6.51
CA VAL A 13 11.75 -6.70 -7.92
C VAL A 13 11.59 -8.03 -8.66
N PHE A 14 11.04 -7.95 -9.87
CA PHE A 14 10.94 -9.05 -10.82
C PHE A 14 11.62 -8.65 -12.13
N LEU A 15 12.09 -9.65 -12.88
CA LEU A 15 12.67 -9.49 -14.20
C LEU A 15 11.77 -10.16 -15.25
N ALA A 16 11.78 -9.63 -16.45
CA ALA A 16 11.21 -10.27 -17.63
C ALA A 16 12.13 -11.42 -18.03
N LYS A 17 11.64 -12.66 -17.95
CA LYS A 17 12.33 -13.85 -18.44
C LYS A 17 11.87 -14.11 -19.87
N CYS A 18 12.75 -13.87 -20.82
CA CYS A 18 12.50 -14.01 -22.25
C CYS A 18 13.37 -15.12 -22.85
N ALA A 19 12.81 -15.89 -23.79
CA ALA A 19 13.56 -16.90 -24.53
C ALA A 19 14.36 -16.28 -25.68
N GLU A 20 13.86 -15.20 -26.25
CA GLU A 20 14.51 -14.45 -27.33
C GLU A 20 15.17 -13.17 -26.78
N PRO A 21 16.27 -12.70 -27.41
CA PRO A 21 16.90 -11.45 -27.04
C PRO A 21 16.04 -10.25 -27.45
N HIS A 22 15.95 -9.27 -26.56
CA HIS A 22 15.26 -7.99 -26.75
C HIS A 22 16.20 -6.81 -26.56
N GLN A 23 15.86 -5.69 -27.20
CA GLN A 23 16.52 -4.40 -27.04
C GLN A 23 15.78 -3.53 -26.02
N ARG A 24 16.49 -2.52 -25.51
CA ARG A 24 15.89 -1.51 -24.64
C ARG A 24 14.83 -0.72 -25.40
N GLY A 25 13.65 -0.59 -24.82
CA GLY A 25 12.47 0.03 -25.43
C GLY A 25 11.52 -0.96 -26.10
N ASP A 26 11.90 -2.23 -26.24
CA ASP A 26 11.00 -3.25 -26.78
C ASP A 26 9.80 -3.46 -25.86
N ILE A 27 8.60 -3.53 -26.44
CA ILE A 27 7.37 -3.87 -25.73
C ILE A 27 7.14 -5.36 -25.86
N VAL A 28 7.06 -6.05 -24.71
CA VAL A 28 6.82 -7.49 -24.66
C VAL A 28 5.65 -7.82 -23.75
N MET A 29 4.95 -8.90 -24.09
CA MET A 29 3.89 -9.44 -23.25
C MET A 29 4.47 -10.39 -22.21
N LEU A 30 4.25 -10.09 -20.92
CA LEU A 30 4.55 -11.00 -19.82
C LEU A 30 3.30 -11.68 -19.30
N THR A 31 3.37 -13.00 -19.14
CA THR A 31 2.30 -13.79 -18.54
C THR A 31 2.67 -14.16 -17.11
N SER A 32 1.78 -13.82 -16.17
CA SER A 32 1.91 -14.23 -14.77
C SER A 32 1.60 -15.71 -14.58
N LYS A 33 1.99 -16.29 -13.45
CA LYS A 33 1.61 -17.66 -13.07
C LYS A 33 0.10 -17.93 -13.00
N TYR A 34 -0.71 -16.86 -13.00
CA TYR A 34 -2.17 -16.92 -12.97
C TYR A 34 -2.81 -16.63 -14.34
N GLY A 35 -2.01 -16.57 -15.42
CA GLY A 35 -2.51 -16.32 -16.78
C GLY A 35 -2.82 -14.84 -17.08
N LYS A 36 -2.66 -13.93 -16.12
CA LYS A 36 -2.78 -12.49 -16.41
C LYS A 36 -1.62 -12.02 -17.28
N GLU A 37 -1.94 -11.44 -18.41
CA GLU A 37 -1.00 -10.84 -19.34
C GLU A 37 -0.78 -9.36 -19.04
N THR A 38 0.40 -8.84 -19.33
CA THR A 38 0.76 -7.44 -19.12
C THR A 38 1.81 -7.03 -20.14
N GLU A 39 1.58 -5.90 -20.80
CA GLU A 39 2.58 -5.20 -21.61
C GLU A 39 3.64 -4.55 -20.72
N VAL A 40 4.89 -4.84 -21.00
CA VAL A 40 6.04 -4.22 -20.33
C VAL A 40 7.05 -3.73 -21.35
N GLU A 41 7.69 -2.61 -21.01
CA GLU A 41 8.81 -2.05 -21.76
C GLU A 41 10.12 -2.58 -21.16
N ILE A 42 10.96 -3.16 -22.02
CA ILE A 42 12.26 -3.72 -21.66
C ILE A 42 13.30 -2.60 -21.42
N TYR A 43 14.07 -2.72 -20.34
CA TYR A 43 15.17 -1.81 -20.02
C TYR A 43 16.54 -2.48 -20.21
N ASN A 44 17.16 -2.96 -19.14
CA ASN A 44 18.53 -3.45 -19.15
C ASN A 44 18.55 -4.97 -19.08
N LEU A 45 19.46 -5.60 -19.82
CA LEU A 45 19.78 -7.01 -19.63
C LEU A 45 20.55 -7.17 -18.31
N VAL A 46 19.92 -7.83 -17.33
CA VAL A 46 20.47 -8.00 -15.98
C VAL A 46 21.34 -9.26 -15.88
N LYS A 47 20.94 -10.34 -16.55
CA LYS A 47 21.69 -11.59 -16.62
C LYS A 47 21.19 -12.48 -17.76
N GLN A 48 22.02 -13.44 -18.15
CA GLN A 48 21.68 -14.53 -19.06
C GLN A 48 21.94 -15.87 -18.36
N ARG A 49 20.99 -16.81 -18.44
CA ARG A 49 21.10 -18.12 -17.79
C ARG A 49 20.15 -19.13 -18.43
N ASP A 50 20.60 -20.37 -18.62
CA ASP A 50 19.78 -21.49 -19.10
C ASP A 50 19.04 -21.17 -20.42
N ASP A 51 19.73 -20.52 -21.36
CA ASP A 51 19.19 -20.03 -22.64
C ASP A 51 18.08 -18.99 -22.53
N PHE A 52 17.91 -18.37 -21.35
CA PHE A 52 17.01 -17.24 -21.13
C PHE A 52 17.75 -15.93 -20.88
N TYR A 53 17.11 -14.86 -21.32
CA TYR A 53 17.52 -13.48 -21.12
C TYR A 53 16.63 -12.85 -20.04
N PHE A 54 17.24 -12.20 -19.06
CA PHE A 54 16.53 -11.60 -17.94
C PHE A 54 16.69 -10.09 -17.97
N TYR A 55 15.58 -9.38 -18.18
CA TYR A 55 15.57 -7.94 -18.31
C TYR A 55 14.87 -7.25 -17.15
N SER A 56 15.35 -6.07 -16.76
CA SER A 56 14.51 -5.12 -16.04
C SER A 56 13.44 -4.57 -16.97
N PHE A 57 12.31 -4.15 -16.41
CA PHE A 57 11.18 -3.66 -17.19
C PHE A 57 10.35 -2.66 -16.40
N VAL A 58 9.59 -1.84 -17.12
CA VAL A 58 8.52 -1.01 -16.58
C VAL A 58 7.20 -1.47 -17.17
N ARG A 59 6.11 -1.45 -16.39
CA ARG A 59 4.80 -1.80 -16.92
C ARG A 59 4.24 -0.63 -17.73
N CYS A 60 3.75 -0.91 -18.94
CA CYS A 60 3.16 0.12 -19.81
C CYS A 60 1.85 0.67 -19.24
N ASP A 61 1.17 -0.08 -18.36
CA ASP A 61 -0.09 0.32 -17.71
C ASP A 61 0.09 1.35 -16.57
N GLY A 62 1.31 1.83 -16.33
CA GLY A 62 1.64 2.78 -15.27
C GLY A 62 1.49 2.21 -13.85
N LEU A 63 1.25 0.91 -13.71
CA LEU A 63 1.18 0.28 -12.40
C LEU A 63 2.60 0.09 -11.87
N ASN A 64 2.92 0.80 -10.80
CA ASN A 64 4.14 0.60 -10.02
C ASN A 64 3.74 0.51 -8.54
N ARG A 65 4.72 0.41 -7.65
CA ARG A 65 4.44 0.30 -6.21
C ARG A 65 3.70 1.53 -5.65
N GLN A 66 4.03 2.74 -6.13
CA GLN A 66 3.41 3.98 -5.66
C GLN A 66 1.96 4.07 -6.12
N THR A 67 1.71 3.85 -7.41
CA THR A 67 0.33 3.89 -7.95
C THR A 67 -0.52 2.76 -7.40
N TYR A 68 0.07 1.59 -7.08
CA TYR A 68 -0.62 0.54 -6.34
C TYR A 68 -1.01 0.99 -4.92
N ALA A 69 -0.10 1.64 -4.20
CA ALA A 69 -0.36 2.13 -2.86
C ALA A 69 -1.45 3.22 -2.85
N LEU A 70 -1.42 4.15 -3.81
CA LEU A 70 -2.49 5.15 -4.00
C LEU A 70 -3.85 4.49 -4.32
N LYS A 71 -3.87 3.49 -5.21
CA LYS A 71 -5.09 2.73 -5.51
C LYS A 71 -5.64 2.02 -4.26
N LYS A 72 -4.76 1.52 -3.38
CA LYS A 72 -5.16 0.93 -2.10
C LYS A 72 -5.71 1.95 -1.13
N ALA A 73 -5.05 3.10 -0.96
CA ALA A 73 -5.54 4.19 -0.13
C ALA A 73 -6.93 4.65 -0.59
N ALA A 74 -7.10 4.92 -1.89
CA ALA A 74 -8.38 5.31 -2.48
C ALA A 74 -9.47 4.25 -2.28
N HIS A 75 -9.13 2.96 -2.43
CA HIS A 75 -10.07 1.88 -2.16
C HIS A 75 -10.53 1.87 -0.70
N TYR A 76 -9.61 2.02 0.26
CA TYR A 76 -9.98 2.06 1.67
C TYR A 76 -10.83 3.28 2.01
N GLN A 77 -10.53 4.45 1.43
CA GLN A 77 -11.38 5.63 1.55
C GLN A 77 -12.81 5.33 1.09
N THR A 78 -12.97 4.79 -0.12
CA THR A 78 -14.31 4.44 -0.65
C THR A 78 -15.04 3.44 0.26
N VAL A 79 -14.34 2.43 0.80
CA VAL A 79 -14.98 1.45 1.68
C VAL A 79 -15.36 2.07 3.03
N ALA A 80 -14.54 2.96 3.57
CA ALA A 80 -14.83 3.74 4.78
C ALA A 80 -16.05 4.64 4.59
N ASP A 81 -16.08 5.45 3.53
CA ASP A 81 -17.19 6.36 3.20
C ASP A 81 -18.51 5.59 3.05
N ASN A 82 -18.46 4.42 2.40
CA ASN A 82 -19.62 3.56 2.25
C ASN A 82 -20.10 2.98 3.60
N ALA A 83 -19.19 2.64 4.51
CA ALA A 83 -19.54 2.18 5.85
C ALA A 83 -20.12 3.31 6.71
N GLN A 84 -19.53 4.50 6.64
CA GLN A 84 -20.04 5.70 7.29
C GLN A 84 -21.44 6.05 6.81
N THR A 85 -21.67 6.03 5.48
CA THR A 85 -23.00 6.26 4.89
C THR A 85 -24.03 5.25 5.41
N ARG A 86 -23.67 3.97 5.55
CA ARG A 86 -24.57 2.95 6.13
C ARG A 86 -24.82 3.18 7.62
N SER A 87 -23.81 3.60 8.37
CA SER A 87 -23.95 3.96 9.79
C SER A 87 -24.97 5.10 9.96
N GLU A 88 -24.83 6.15 9.17
CA GLU A 88 -25.75 7.30 9.16
C GLU A 88 -27.18 6.88 8.82
N GLN A 89 -27.37 6.03 7.80
CA GLN A 89 -28.68 5.48 7.44
C GLN A 89 -29.32 4.69 8.59
N TYR A 90 -28.53 3.87 9.32
CA TYR A 90 -29.04 3.14 10.48
C TYR A 90 -29.38 4.07 11.64
N CYS A 91 -28.57 5.10 11.89
CA CYS A 91 -28.82 6.10 12.91
C CYS A 91 -30.10 6.91 12.61
N GLU A 92 -30.28 7.33 11.35
CA GLU A 92 -31.50 7.99 10.89
C GLU A 92 -32.72 7.08 11.06
N ALA A 93 -32.62 5.82 10.62
CA ALA A 93 -33.69 4.84 10.77
C ALA A 93 -34.02 4.50 12.23
N ALA A 94 -33.05 4.65 13.16
CA ALA A 94 -33.28 4.47 14.59
C ALA A 94 -34.16 5.58 15.20
N ASN A 95 -34.38 6.69 14.48
CA ASN A 95 -35.33 7.73 14.88
C ASN A 95 -36.79 7.42 14.50
N GLU A 96 -37.11 6.21 14.04
CA GLU A 96 -38.50 5.79 13.82
C GLU A 96 -39.33 6.02 15.08
N GLY A 97 -40.45 6.74 14.95
CA GLY A 97 -41.34 7.03 16.08
C GLY A 97 -40.78 8.03 17.10
N ARG A 98 -39.76 8.83 16.74
CA ARG A 98 -39.18 9.88 17.58
C ARG A 98 -40.23 10.82 18.19
N GLU A 99 -41.22 11.27 17.41
CA GLU A 99 -42.29 12.15 17.90
C GLU A 99 -43.11 11.51 19.03
N PHE A 100 -43.37 10.21 18.94
CA PHE A 100 -44.07 9.47 19.99
C PHE A 100 -43.19 9.26 21.23
N LEU A 101 -41.93 8.87 21.02
CA LEU A 101 -40.98 8.60 22.10
C LEU A 101 -40.55 9.88 22.85
N SER A 102 -40.52 11.04 22.16
CA SER A 102 -40.14 12.32 22.78
C SER A 102 -41.16 12.84 23.80
N LEU A 103 -42.39 12.33 23.77
CA LEU A 103 -43.41 12.61 24.79
C LEU A 103 -43.07 11.99 26.14
N GLY A 104 -42.15 11.02 26.18
CA GLY A 104 -41.69 10.38 27.43
C GLY A 104 -42.75 9.52 28.10
N GLU A 105 -43.77 9.06 27.38
CA GLU A 105 -44.79 8.18 27.96
C GLU A 105 -44.15 6.86 28.44
N PRO A 106 -44.41 6.42 29.68
CA PRO A 106 -43.92 5.13 30.16
C PRO A 106 -44.62 3.97 29.44
N ILE A 107 -43.95 2.81 29.38
CA ILE A 107 -44.56 1.57 28.90
C ILE A 107 -45.66 1.13 29.88
N LYS A 108 -46.92 1.15 29.42
CA LYS A 108 -48.10 0.71 30.19
C LYS A 108 -48.19 -0.82 30.18
N VAL A 109 -47.69 -1.48 31.22
CA VAL A 109 -47.69 -2.95 31.34
C VAL A 109 -49.11 -3.50 31.41
N GLY A 110 -49.43 -4.54 30.63
CA GLY A 110 -50.75 -5.15 30.52
C GLY A 110 -51.72 -4.43 29.58
N HIS A 111 -51.33 -3.29 29.00
CA HIS A 111 -52.16 -2.55 28.03
C HIS A 111 -51.97 -3.09 26.60
N HIS A 112 -52.99 -3.01 25.75
CA HIS A 112 -52.94 -3.52 24.38
C HIS A 112 -51.83 -2.87 23.51
N SER A 113 -51.37 -1.66 23.87
CA SER A 113 -50.29 -0.95 23.18
C SER A 113 -48.87 -1.35 23.64
N GLU A 114 -48.73 -2.11 24.73
CA GLU A 114 -47.43 -2.48 25.33
C GLU A 114 -46.48 -3.12 24.30
N ARG A 115 -46.99 -4.14 23.58
CA ARG A 115 -46.19 -4.90 22.62
C ARG A 115 -45.61 -4.01 21.53
N ARG A 116 -46.40 -3.07 21.01
CA ARG A 116 -45.96 -2.12 19.98
C ARG A 116 -44.86 -1.19 20.51
N HIS A 117 -45.02 -0.68 21.73
CA HIS A 117 -44.04 0.22 22.34
C HIS A 117 -42.69 -0.50 22.54
N ARG A 118 -42.68 -1.70 23.14
CA ARG A 118 -41.45 -2.50 23.32
C ARG A 118 -40.78 -2.81 21.99
N THR A 119 -41.56 -3.23 20.99
CA THR A 119 -41.03 -3.57 19.65
C THR A 119 -40.38 -2.37 18.97
N LEU A 120 -40.93 -1.17 19.13
CA LEU A 120 -40.36 0.06 18.57
C LEU A 120 -38.99 0.37 19.20
N ILE A 121 -38.91 0.36 20.53
CA ILE A 121 -37.66 0.60 21.27
C ILE A 121 -36.60 -0.44 20.89
N GLU A 122 -36.97 -1.72 20.91
CA GLU A 122 -36.05 -2.81 20.57
C GLU A 122 -35.53 -2.69 19.13
N ARG A 123 -36.40 -2.33 18.18
CA ARG A 123 -35.99 -2.12 16.78
C ARG A 123 -35.03 -0.94 16.64
N ASN A 124 -35.31 0.18 17.32
CA ASN A 124 -34.45 1.36 17.29
C ASN A 124 -33.10 1.07 17.95
N ALA A 125 -33.07 0.34 19.07
CA ALA A 125 -31.85 -0.13 19.70
C ALA A 125 -31.01 -1.00 18.75
N LYS A 126 -31.62 -2.02 18.12
CA LYS A 126 -30.95 -2.88 17.13
C LYS A 126 -30.39 -2.11 15.93
N ARG A 127 -31.06 -1.04 15.50
CA ARG A 127 -30.54 -0.16 14.44
C ARG A 127 -29.36 0.66 14.93
N MET A 128 -29.40 1.16 16.16
CA MET A 128 -28.28 1.87 16.75
C MET A 128 -27.06 0.96 16.92
N ASP A 129 -27.23 -0.29 17.35
CA ASP A 129 -26.16 -1.28 17.43
C ASP A 129 -25.48 -1.45 16.06
N LYS A 130 -26.27 -1.60 14.99
CA LYS A 130 -25.77 -1.68 13.62
C LYS A 130 -25.07 -0.40 13.15
N ALA A 131 -25.56 0.77 13.55
CA ALA A 131 -24.90 2.03 13.23
C ALA A 131 -23.49 2.07 13.83
N VAL A 132 -23.36 1.69 15.12
CA VAL A 132 -22.07 1.62 15.80
C VAL A 132 -21.15 0.58 15.14
N GLU A 133 -21.66 -0.60 14.77
CA GLU A 133 -20.87 -1.60 14.04
C GLU A 133 -20.33 -1.08 12.70
N GLU A 134 -21.15 -0.36 11.91
CA GLU A 134 -20.71 0.23 10.65
C GLU A 134 -19.75 1.41 10.84
N MET A 135 -19.94 2.20 11.90
CA MET A 135 -19.01 3.27 12.28
C MET A 135 -17.62 2.71 12.65
N GLN A 136 -17.57 1.65 13.45
CA GLN A 136 -16.31 0.96 13.79
C GLN A 136 -15.63 0.38 12.55
N LYS A 137 -16.40 -0.13 11.58
CA LYS A 137 -15.84 -0.59 10.29
C LYS A 137 -15.24 0.57 9.51
N ALA A 138 -15.90 1.73 9.47
CA ALA A 138 -15.38 2.91 8.80
C ALA A 138 -14.04 3.34 9.39
N GLU A 139 -13.98 3.53 10.72
CA GLU A 139 -12.77 3.87 11.46
C GLU A 139 -11.62 2.88 11.18
N HIS A 140 -11.91 1.58 11.22
CA HIS A 140 -10.92 0.55 10.93
C HIS A 140 -10.34 0.60 9.49
N TYR A 141 -11.13 1.05 8.52
CA TYR A 141 -10.64 1.26 7.16
C TYR A 141 -9.84 2.56 7.04
N GLU A 142 -10.26 3.63 7.71
CA GLU A 142 -9.55 4.91 7.76
C GLU A 142 -8.16 4.77 8.37
N GLU A 143 -8.01 3.99 9.45
CA GLU A 143 -6.72 3.69 10.08
C GLU A 143 -5.68 3.11 9.09
N LYS A 144 -6.11 2.45 8.02
CA LYS A 144 -5.22 1.85 7.03
C LYS A 144 -4.75 2.85 5.98
N ILE A 145 -5.46 3.95 5.80
CA ILE A 145 -5.19 4.93 4.74
C ILE A 145 -3.81 5.57 4.91
N PRO A 146 -3.42 6.09 6.09
CA PRO A 146 -2.11 6.72 6.28
C PRO A 146 -0.96 5.78 5.92
N TYR A 147 -1.05 4.50 6.29
CA TYR A 147 -0.04 3.50 5.94
C TYR A 147 0.14 3.40 4.43
N TRP A 148 -0.94 3.35 3.65
CA TRP A 148 -0.84 3.23 2.19
C TRP A 148 -0.38 4.54 1.53
N LEU A 149 -0.75 5.70 2.07
CA LEU A 149 -0.24 6.98 1.60
C LEU A 149 1.27 7.09 1.83
N GLU A 150 1.78 6.72 3.01
CA GLU A 150 3.22 6.69 3.28
C GLU A 150 3.95 5.76 2.30
N ARG A 151 3.36 4.60 1.96
CA ARG A 151 3.92 3.67 0.97
C ARG A 151 3.93 4.23 -0.45
N ALA A 152 3.07 5.21 -0.77
CA ALA A 152 3.06 5.85 -2.07
C ALA A 152 4.28 6.75 -2.29
N ASP A 153 4.89 7.26 -1.22
CA ASP A 153 6.06 8.15 -1.31
C ASP A 153 7.38 7.36 -1.35
N VAL A 154 7.34 6.04 -1.11
CA VAL A 154 8.55 5.21 -1.06
C VAL A 154 9.05 4.86 -2.46
N ILE A 155 10.24 5.35 -2.79
CA ILE A 155 11.01 4.93 -3.97
C ILE A 155 11.77 3.64 -3.65
N ASP A 156 11.58 2.60 -4.46
CA ASP A 156 12.30 1.33 -4.33
C ASP A 156 12.97 0.87 -5.63
N LEU A 157 13.74 -0.22 -5.56
CA LEU A 157 14.51 -0.75 -6.69
C LEU A 157 13.67 -1.14 -7.92
N SER A 158 12.34 -1.23 -7.80
CA SER A 158 11.47 -1.56 -8.94
C SER A 158 11.21 -0.36 -9.86
N MET A 159 11.69 0.83 -9.51
CA MET A 159 11.48 2.07 -10.25
C MET A 159 12.77 2.54 -10.93
N PRO A 160 12.72 3.06 -12.18
CA PRO A 160 13.89 3.63 -12.85
C PRO A 160 14.57 4.76 -12.08
N GLU A 161 13.77 5.63 -11.45
CA GLU A 161 14.25 6.79 -10.66
C GLU A 161 15.04 6.38 -9.40
N SER A 162 14.95 5.10 -9.01
CA SER A 162 15.62 4.57 -7.83
C SER A 162 17.14 4.70 -7.88
N LEU A 163 17.74 4.69 -9.08
CA LEU A 163 19.18 4.88 -9.25
C LEU A 163 19.62 6.26 -8.75
N ALA A 164 18.98 7.32 -9.24
CA ALA A 164 19.27 8.70 -8.84
C ALA A 164 18.99 8.89 -7.34
N TYR A 165 17.86 8.38 -6.86
CA TYR A 165 17.49 8.45 -5.44
C TYR A 165 18.53 7.78 -4.53
N PHE A 166 18.95 6.55 -4.81
CA PHE A 166 19.92 5.85 -3.98
C PHE A 166 21.33 6.42 -4.08
N GLN A 167 21.72 7.00 -5.24
CA GLN A 167 22.99 7.71 -5.37
C GLN A 167 23.03 8.95 -4.46
N PHE A 168 21.96 9.74 -4.45
CA PHE A 168 21.81 10.91 -3.59
C PHE A 168 21.82 10.54 -2.10
N GLU A 169 21.03 9.53 -1.71
CA GLU A 169 21.01 9.04 -0.33
C GLU A 169 22.36 8.45 0.11
N LEU A 170 23.08 7.78 -0.81
CA LEU A 170 24.42 7.28 -0.53
C LEU A 170 25.42 8.42 -0.29
N ALA A 171 25.35 9.51 -1.05
CA ALA A 171 26.19 10.69 -0.86
C ALA A 171 25.97 11.30 0.55
N LYS A 172 24.71 11.54 0.93
CA LYS A 172 24.34 12.00 2.27
C LYS A 172 24.83 11.05 3.37
N ALA A 173 24.67 9.74 3.17
CA ALA A 173 25.11 8.76 4.16
C ALA A 173 26.62 8.74 4.34
N LYS A 174 27.40 8.94 3.25
CA LYS A 174 28.86 9.05 3.32
C LYS A 174 29.29 10.32 4.05
N GLU A 175 28.65 11.45 3.78
CA GLU A 175 28.89 12.72 4.48
C GLU A 175 28.62 12.57 5.98
N ASN A 176 27.46 12.03 6.35
CA ASN A 176 27.13 11.79 7.76
C ASN A 176 28.12 10.84 8.46
N HIS A 177 28.53 9.76 7.78
CA HIS A 177 29.52 8.84 8.34
C HIS A 177 30.90 9.53 8.53
N GLN A 178 31.28 10.40 7.60
CA GLN A 178 32.51 11.17 7.70
C GLN A 178 32.42 12.22 8.82
N ASP A 179 31.30 12.94 8.94
CA ASP A 179 31.07 13.92 10.01
C ASP A 179 31.17 13.27 11.39
N LEU A 180 30.54 12.11 11.60
CA LEU A 180 30.66 11.36 12.86
C LEU A 180 32.07 10.81 13.11
N LYS A 181 32.87 10.61 12.07
CA LYS A 181 34.26 10.18 12.20
C LYS A 181 35.14 11.33 12.68
N ASP A 182 34.95 12.51 12.09
CA ASP A 182 35.73 13.72 12.36
C ASP A 182 35.31 14.41 13.65
N ASN A 183 34.03 14.28 14.04
CA ASN A 183 33.42 14.92 15.22
C ASN A 183 32.83 13.87 16.18
N PRO A 184 33.66 13.22 17.03
CA PRO A 184 33.18 12.20 17.97
C PRO A 184 32.13 12.68 18.97
N GLU A 185 32.10 13.97 19.29
CA GLU A 185 31.14 14.62 20.20
C GLU A 185 29.71 14.65 19.65
N LYS A 186 29.53 14.55 18.33
CA LYS A 186 28.20 14.44 17.70
C LYS A 186 27.62 13.02 17.80
N ARG A 187 28.38 12.04 18.30
CA ARG A 187 27.89 10.67 18.47
C ARG A 187 27.01 10.61 19.71
N GLU A 188 25.71 10.40 19.50
CA GLU A 188 24.75 10.22 20.59
C GLU A 188 25.08 9.01 21.47
N HIS A 189 25.63 7.94 20.88
CA HIS A 189 25.98 6.71 21.59
C HIS A 189 27.14 5.97 20.92
N SER A 190 27.70 4.96 21.60
CA SER A 190 28.86 4.18 21.13
C SER A 190 28.69 3.55 19.74
N TYR A 191 27.46 3.20 19.36
CA TYR A 191 27.13 2.58 18.07
C TYR A 191 26.86 3.56 16.92
N SER A 192 26.90 4.89 17.12
CA SER A 192 26.46 5.85 16.09
C SER A 192 27.27 5.72 14.80
N LEU A 193 28.60 5.54 14.94
CA LEU A 193 29.49 5.33 13.81
C LEU A 193 29.21 4.00 13.08
N THR A 194 28.93 2.93 13.83
CA THR A 194 28.61 1.61 13.28
C THR A 194 27.31 1.65 12.47
N TYR A 195 26.27 2.34 12.97
CA TYR A 195 25.02 2.50 12.25
C TYR A 195 25.18 3.35 10.98
N ALA A 196 25.95 4.44 11.04
CA ALA A 196 26.27 5.24 9.86
C ALA A 196 27.03 4.41 8.81
N LYS A 197 28.03 3.62 9.23
CA LYS A 197 28.76 2.72 8.32
C LYS A 197 27.87 1.65 7.70
N LYS A 198 26.98 1.05 8.50
CA LYS A 198 25.99 0.08 8.03
C LYS A 198 25.08 0.71 6.96
N LYS A 199 24.57 1.92 7.20
CA LYS A 199 23.72 2.66 6.24
C LYS A 199 24.45 2.89 4.91
N VAL A 200 25.72 3.31 4.93
CA VAL A 200 26.54 3.47 3.72
C VAL A 200 26.66 2.15 2.96
N ASN A 201 26.96 1.05 3.66
CA ASN A 201 27.13 -0.26 3.01
C ASN A 201 25.81 -0.78 2.40
N GLU A 202 24.68 -0.57 3.07
CA GLU A 202 23.35 -0.95 2.55
C GLU A 202 22.96 -0.13 1.32
N LEU A 203 23.17 1.19 1.36
CA LEU A 203 22.90 2.07 0.21
C LEU A 203 23.84 1.77 -0.96
N ALA A 204 25.12 1.45 -0.71
CA ALA A 204 26.05 1.07 -1.75
C ALA A 204 25.57 -0.19 -2.50
N LYS A 205 25.08 -1.20 -1.78
CA LYS A 205 24.47 -2.40 -2.39
C LYS A 205 23.22 -2.06 -3.21
N LYS A 206 22.38 -1.13 -2.73
CA LYS A 206 21.19 -0.67 -3.47
C LYS A 206 21.57 0.07 -4.75
N VAL A 207 22.58 0.94 -4.72
CA VAL A 207 23.09 1.63 -5.91
C VAL A 207 23.64 0.63 -6.92
N GLU A 208 24.39 -0.38 -6.48
CA GLU A 208 24.90 -1.43 -7.37
C GLU A 208 23.76 -2.19 -8.06
N LEU A 209 22.73 -2.58 -7.30
CA LEU A 209 21.55 -3.24 -7.86
C LEU A 209 20.77 -2.32 -8.81
N ALA A 210 20.57 -1.06 -8.43
CA ALA A 210 19.88 -0.08 -9.25
C ALA A 210 20.64 0.21 -10.54
N GLN A 211 21.97 0.25 -10.52
CA GLN A 211 22.79 0.41 -11.72
C GLN A 211 22.59 -0.77 -12.67
N ARG A 212 22.61 -2.00 -12.15
CA ARG A 212 22.35 -3.20 -12.97
C ARG A 212 20.94 -3.20 -13.60
N LEU A 213 19.96 -2.66 -12.88
CA LEU A 213 18.57 -2.61 -13.33
C LEU A 213 18.29 -1.45 -14.30
N TRP A 214 18.87 -0.28 -14.09
CA TRP A 214 18.38 0.96 -14.71
C TRP A 214 19.46 1.84 -15.35
N GLY A 215 20.74 1.58 -15.07
CA GLY A 215 21.86 2.39 -15.52
C GLY A 215 22.52 1.92 -16.80
#